data_AF-A0A517YLJ7-F1
#
_entry.id   AF-A0A517YLJ7-F1
#
_cell.length_a   1.000
_cell.length_b   1.000
_cell.length_c   1.000
_cell.angle_alpha   90.00
_cell.angle_beta   90.00
_cell.angle_gamma   90.00
#
_symmetry.space_group_name_H-M   'P 1'
#
loop_
_entity.id
_entity.type
_entity.pdbx_description
1 polymer ?
#
loop_
_entity_poly.entity_id
_entity_poly.type
_entity_poly.pdbx_seq_one_letter_code
_entity_poly.pdbx_strand_id
1 'polypeptide(L)'
;MSRINNRNRNHSKPAPVPRWRRGVIEKLEAREVFSGTPLPVLLVIADKQDFFYQEYGDTYDSLIARGVEVVVAAETTDPSVAHPFTGQGAGDGIVTPDIALADVQAENYSAIAFVGGWGASMYQYAFPGDYANDAYDGNEATQTIVNNLIGDFIDQDKYVAAVCNGVTVLAWARVDGVSPLAGRTAAVPYIGSPAATYMGIEYGNYGWAQPMQMDANGINYFPSGAIGVADDPSDDVWVDGQFITAENNHSAAEFGDVIATHVINAAVEEVEEVPENQAPIVSPGNLVIAENSVAGTVVGQVIASDSDLGQLLTYAIIGGNDSGAFTIEAATGVITVANPAALDFEASPLFELTVQVTDNGTPSLNGVASVMIDLLDELETPPGPVSHDGPNVLVQGTADADTIYIWSDYYGQQFVWINGLQTGPLALGSGGRVIVFGGDGNDQVYATDSAKPVTIYGEGGHDSLTGGSANDVIDGGEGWDRIWAGGGDDLIVGGAGTDWLHGREGNDLIVGGDGDDYLYGFTGDDVLIGGQGSDRIEGESGEDLLIGGTTSYDSNQLALEAILADWTAGADLAGRSGVFQLTFNGQTTADDSAQDVLIGGADNDWLLIHASDYVHASQAGDLLDVL
;
A
#
# COMPACT_ATOMS: atom_id res chain seq x y z
N MET A 1 32.30 -18.51 56.51
CA MET A 1 31.96 -17.10 56.18
C MET A 1 31.85 -17.05 54.66
N SER A 2 30.66 -16.93 54.05
CA SER A 2 29.92 -15.67 53.73
C SER A 2 30.72 -14.80 52.73
N ARG A 3 30.27 -14.28 51.58
CA ARG A 3 28.97 -13.76 51.03
C ARG A 3 29.09 -13.69 49.47
N ILE A 4 28.10 -13.49 48.57
CA ILE A 4 26.61 -13.52 48.54
C ILE A 4 26.11 -13.56 47.04
N ASN A 5 24.91 -14.11 46.80
CA ASN A 5 23.94 -13.91 45.68
C ASN A 5 24.35 -13.66 44.20
N ASN A 6 23.98 -14.63 43.35
CA ASN A 6 22.78 -14.62 42.47
C ASN A 6 22.65 -13.57 41.32
N ARG A 7 22.69 -14.04 40.06
CA ARG A 7 21.63 -13.85 39.03
C ARG A 7 21.87 -14.72 37.78
N ASN A 8 20.76 -15.18 37.19
CA ASN A 8 20.57 -15.70 35.82
C ASN A 8 21.57 -16.72 35.24
N ARG A 9 21.21 -18.01 35.36
CA ARG A 9 21.14 -18.89 34.16
C ARG A 9 19.81 -19.64 34.17
N ASN A 10 18.87 -19.15 33.37
CA ASN A 10 17.76 -20.00 32.93
C ASN A 10 18.37 -21.16 32.15
N HIS A 11 18.20 -22.38 32.64
CA HIS A 11 18.24 -23.53 31.74
C HIS A 11 16.95 -23.48 30.90
N SER A 12 17.01 -22.72 29.80
CA SER A 12 16.16 -23.03 28.66
C SER A 12 16.45 -24.48 28.31
N LYS A 13 15.40 -25.32 28.40
CA LYS A 13 15.42 -26.61 27.72
C LYS A 13 15.78 -26.32 26.25
N PRO A 14 16.59 -27.14 25.57
CA PRO A 14 16.66 -27.05 24.12
C PRO A 14 15.23 -27.07 23.58
N ALA A 15 14.92 -26.18 22.64
CA ALA A 15 13.62 -26.15 22.02
C ALA A 15 13.30 -27.55 21.45
N PRO A 16 12.03 -28.00 21.49
CA PRO A 16 11.68 -29.22 20.77
C PRO A 16 12.06 -29.01 19.30
N VAL A 17 13.02 -29.81 18.81
CA VAL A 17 13.29 -29.91 17.38
C VAL A 17 11.94 -30.19 16.70
N PRO A 18 11.58 -29.50 15.60
CA PRO A 18 10.34 -29.77 14.90
C PRO A 18 10.30 -31.24 14.49
N ARG A 19 9.50 -32.04 15.22
CA ARG A 19 9.13 -33.38 14.79
C ARG A 19 8.14 -33.19 13.66
N TRP A 20 8.67 -33.19 12.43
CA TRP A 20 7.90 -33.18 11.21
C TRP A 20 6.98 -34.40 11.19
N ARG A 21 5.72 -34.18 11.58
CA ARG A 21 4.69 -35.22 11.50
C ARG A 21 4.19 -35.26 10.06
N ARG A 22 4.58 -36.33 9.34
CA ARG A 22 3.85 -36.90 8.19
C ARG A 22 3.04 -35.86 7.41
N GLY A 23 3.76 -34.88 6.85
CA GLY A 23 3.18 -33.81 6.06
C GLY A 23 2.86 -34.33 4.69
N VAL A 24 1.61 -34.79 4.51
CA VAL A 24 0.89 -34.89 3.24
C VAL A 24 1.79 -35.20 2.04
N ILE A 25 2.03 -36.50 1.79
CA ILE A 25 2.16 -36.95 0.40
C ILE A 25 0.81 -36.60 -0.23
N GLU A 26 0.77 -35.49 -0.94
CA GLU A 26 -0.40 -35.12 -1.70
C GLU A 26 -0.54 -36.18 -2.79
N LYS A 27 -1.71 -36.82 -2.84
CA LYS A 27 -2.06 -37.64 -3.99
C LYS A 27 -2.12 -36.73 -5.21
N LEU A 28 -1.02 -36.67 -5.95
CA LEU A 28 -1.04 -36.26 -7.35
C LEU A 28 -1.79 -37.35 -8.13
N GLU A 29 -3.12 -37.27 -8.08
CA GLU A 29 -3.98 -38.03 -8.99
C GLU A 29 -3.66 -37.59 -10.42
N ALA A 30 -3.65 -38.54 -11.33
CA ALA A 30 -2.95 -38.38 -12.60
C ALA A 30 -3.50 -37.25 -13.50
N ARG A 31 -2.56 -36.66 -14.25
CA ARG A 31 -2.70 -35.78 -15.44
C ARG A 31 -2.73 -34.28 -15.19
N GLU A 32 -1.53 -33.69 -15.25
CA GLU A 32 -1.28 -32.67 -16.27
C GLU A 32 -0.18 -33.19 -17.23
N VAL A 33 -0.03 -32.56 -18.40
CA VAL A 33 0.87 -33.04 -19.46
C VAL A 33 2.23 -32.37 -19.29
N PHE A 34 3.18 -33.09 -18.70
CA PHE A 34 4.57 -32.64 -18.56
C PHE A 34 5.27 -32.62 -19.93
N SER A 35 6.00 -31.53 -20.23
CA SER A 35 6.66 -31.30 -21.52
C SER A 35 8.13 -31.69 -21.57
N GLY A 36 8.82 -31.72 -20.42
CA GLY A 36 10.18 -32.24 -20.28
C GLY A 36 10.18 -33.71 -19.88
N THR A 37 10.95 -34.54 -20.60
CA THR A 37 11.33 -35.88 -20.13
C THR A 37 12.69 -35.72 -19.44
N PRO A 38 12.86 -36.15 -18.17
CA PRO A 38 14.16 -36.10 -17.52
C PRO A 38 15.19 -36.94 -18.27
N LEU A 39 16.45 -36.54 -18.18
CA LEU A 39 17.56 -37.40 -18.60
C LEU A 39 17.58 -38.67 -17.75
N PRO A 40 18.18 -39.77 -18.25
CA PRO A 40 18.22 -41.01 -17.49
C PRO A 40 18.85 -40.88 -16.11
N VAL A 41 18.47 -41.77 -15.19
CA VAL A 41 19.15 -41.95 -13.91
C VAL A 41 20.22 -43.02 -14.08
N LEU A 42 21.45 -42.70 -13.68
CA LEU A 42 22.59 -43.61 -13.67
C LEU A 42 22.55 -44.45 -12.38
N LEU A 43 22.15 -45.73 -12.49
CA LEU A 43 22.07 -46.64 -11.36
C LEU A 43 23.35 -47.47 -11.25
N VAL A 44 24.20 -47.15 -10.29
CA VAL A 44 25.51 -47.77 -10.09
C VAL A 44 25.39 -49.00 -9.19
N ILE A 45 25.77 -50.16 -9.72
CA ILE A 45 25.91 -51.42 -8.98
C ILE A 45 27.40 -51.78 -8.82
N ALA A 46 27.69 -52.76 -7.97
CA ALA A 46 29.02 -53.34 -7.87
C ALA A 46 29.37 -54.18 -9.10
N ASP A 47 30.64 -54.13 -9.51
CA ASP A 47 31.19 -54.89 -10.63
C ASP A 47 31.42 -56.37 -10.27
N LYS A 48 31.26 -57.28 -11.23
CA LYS A 48 31.40 -58.75 -11.13
C LYS A 48 30.44 -59.46 -10.17
N GLN A 49 30.33 -59.05 -8.90
CA GLN A 49 29.39 -59.65 -7.94
C GLN A 49 29.09 -58.79 -6.69
N ASP A 50 28.10 -59.26 -5.91
CA ASP A 50 27.82 -58.90 -4.51
C ASP A 50 27.07 -57.58 -4.23
N PHE A 51 26.40 -57.01 -5.24
CA PHE A 51 25.34 -56.01 -5.01
C PHE A 51 24.06 -56.65 -4.42
N PHE A 52 23.22 -55.84 -3.77
CA PHE A 52 21.94 -56.30 -3.21
C PHE A 52 20.84 -56.26 -4.27
N TYR A 53 20.33 -57.42 -4.72
CA TYR A 53 19.39 -57.50 -5.84
C TYR A 53 18.10 -56.71 -5.60
N GLN A 54 17.49 -56.81 -4.42
CA GLN A 54 16.26 -56.08 -4.10
C GLN A 54 16.48 -54.56 -4.12
N GLU A 55 17.61 -54.06 -3.61
CA GLU A 55 17.92 -52.62 -3.62
C GLU A 55 18.06 -52.10 -5.06
N TYR A 56 18.69 -52.89 -5.93
CA TYR A 56 18.72 -52.62 -7.37
C TYR A 56 17.32 -52.68 -8.00
N GLY A 57 16.61 -53.79 -7.82
CA GLY A 57 15.36 -54.10 -8.51
C GLY A 57 14.21 -53.20 -8.12
N ASP A 58 13.97 -53.00 -6.82
CA ASP A 58 12.89 -52.15 -6.32
C ASP A 58 13.14 -50.67 -6.69
N THR A 59 14.41 -50.21 -6.71
CA THR A 59 14.76 -48.86 -7.18
C THR A 59 14.54 -48.71 -8.69
N TYR A 60 15.01 -49.68 -9.48
CA TYR A 60 14.88 -49.69 -10.94
C TYR A 60 13.41 -49.70 -11.38
N ASP A 61 12.60 -50.60 -10.79
CA ASP A 61 11.19 -50.73 -11.11
C ASP A 61 10.39 -49.47 -10.73
N SER A 62 10.69 -48.81 -9.59
CA SER A 62 10.07 -47.53 -9.22
C SER A 62 10.41 -46.40 -10.21
N LEU A 63 11.67 -46.25 -10.60
CA LEU A 63 12.10 -45.23 -11.58
C LEU A 63 11.39 -45.41 -12.93
N ILE A 64 11.38 -46.65 -13.45
CA ILE A 64 10.70 -47.00 -14.70
C ILE A 64 9.17 -46.81 -14.59
N ALA A 65 8.56 -47.17 -13.47
CA ALA A 65 7.12 -46.97 -13.23
C ALA A 65 6.72 -45.49 -13.20
N ARG A 66 7.64 -44.61 -12.79
CA ARG A 66 7.49 -43.14 -12.81
C ARG A 66 7.78 -42.51 -14.18
N GLY A 67 8.25 -43.29 -15.16
CA GLY A 67 8.56 -42.84 -16.52
C GLY A 67 9.98 -42.30 -16.70
N VAL A 68 10.89 -42.58 -15.76
CA VAL A 68 12.30 -42.17 -15.81
C VAL A 68 13.13 -43.30 -16.43
N GLU A 69 13.91 -43.00 -17.46
CA GLU A 69 14.85 -43.96 -18.04
C GLU A 69 15.99 -44.27 -17.06
N VAL A 70 16.46 -45.52 -17.03
CA VAL A 70 17.53 -45.96 -16.13
C VAL A 70 18.63 -46.62 -16.92
N VAL A 71 19.87 -46.18 -16.69
CA VAL A 71 21.09 -46.76 -17.27
C VAL A 71 21.90 -47.37 -16.14
N VAL A 72 22.20 -48.65 -16.23
CA VAL A 72 22.94 -49.38 -15.19
C VAL A 72 24.44 -49.25 -15.44
N ALA A 73 25.22 -48.93 -14.40
CA ALA A 73 26.67 -48.78 -14.48
C ALA A 73 27.42 -49.61 -13.44
N ALA A 74 28.63 -50.03 -13.78
CA ALA A 74 29.62 -50.62 -12.88
C ALA A 74 31.04 -50.28 -13.36
N GLU A 75 32.09 -50.77 -12.70
CA GLU A 75 33.48 -50.57 -13.16
C GLU A 75 33.67 -51.03 -14.62
N THR A 76 33.04 -52.14 -15.00
CA THR A 76 33.06 -52.68 -16.37
C THR A 76 31.63 -52.94 -16.88
N THR A 77 31.50 -53.41 -18.12
CA THR A 77 30.24 -53.94 -18.67
C THR A 77 30.19 -55.48 -18.63
N ASP A 78 31.07 -56.14 -17.86
CA ASP A 78 30.96 -57.59 -17.64
C ASP A 78 29.75 -57.89 -16.73
N PRO A 79 29.06 -59.04 -16.90
CA PRO A 79 27.88 -59.35 -16.09
C PRO A 79 28.19 -59.45 -14.59
N SER A 80 27.45 -58.69 -13.80
CA SER A 80 27.54 -58.66 -12.34
C SER A 80 26.51 -59.59 -11.70
N VAL A 81 26.92 -60.37 -10.69
CA VAL A 81 26.07 -61.37 -10.02
C VAL A 81 25.69 -60.92 -8.61
N ALA A 82 24.39 -60.73 -8.34
CA ALA A 82 23.93 -60.30 -7.02
C ALA A 82 24.30 -61.29 -5.89
N HIS A 83 24.43 -60.80 -4.66
CA HIS A 83 24.69 -61.66 -3.50
C HIS A 83 23.55 -62.70 -3.34
N PRO A 84 23.83 -64.00 -3.09
CA PRO A 84 22.85 -65.09 -3.22
C PRO A 84 21.59 -65.02 -2.33
N PHE A 85 21.55 -64.14 -1.33
CA PHE A 85 20.45 -64.01 -0.37
C PHE A 85 19.79 -62.63 -0.40
N THR A 86 19.64 -62.00 -1.58
CA THR A 86 19.22 -60.60 -1.71
C THR A 86 17.91 -60.34 -2.47
N GLY A 87 17.07 -61.36 -2.62
CA GLY A 87 15.67 -61.19 -3.08
C GLY A 87 15.40 -61.52 -4.54
N GLN A 88 16.40 -62.00 -5.30
CA GLN A 88 16.35 -62.31 -6.74
C GLN A 88 15.39 -63.45 -7.17
N GLY A 89 14.59 -63.98 -6.25
CA GLY A 89 13.55 -64.98 -6.52
C GLY A 89 14.10 -66.27 -7.13
N ALA A 90 13.58 -66.64 -8.30
CA ALA A 90 14.03 -67.80 -9.07
C ALA A 90 14.99 -67.45 -10.22
N GLY A 91 15.40 -66.18 -10.33
CA GLY A 91 16.43 -65.74 -11.26
C GLY A 91 17.83 -66.13 -10.80
N ASP A 92 18.81 -66.03 -11.69
CA ASP A 92 20.23 -66.20 -11.39
C ASP A 92 20.85 -64.97 -10.73
N GLY A 93 20.14 -63.84 -10.68
CA GLY A 93 20.60 -62.59 -10.07
C GLY A 93 21.64 -61.85 -10.91
N ILE A 94 21.75 -62.18 -12.20
CA ILE A 94 22.74 -61.58 -13.11
C ILE A 94 22.17 -60.29 -13.72
N VAL A 95 22.92 -59.20 -13.60
CA VAL A 95 22.65 -57.90 -14.24
C VAL A 95 23.86 -57.54 -15.09
N THR A 96 23.65 -57.16 -16.35
CA THR A 96 24.73 -56.68 -17.23
C THR A 96 24.67 -55.16 -17.25
N PRO A 97 25.73 -54.45 -16.82
CA PRO A 97 25.77 -52.98 -16.90
C PRO A 97 25.71 -52.49 -18.35
N ASP A 98 24.97 -51.42 -18.59
CA ASP A 98 24.83 -50.76 -19.89
C ASP A 98 26.08 -49.94 -20.24
N ILE A 99 26.78 -49.41 -19.23
CA ILE A 99 27.95 -48.54 -19.39
C ILE A 99 29.00 -48.80 -18.29
N ALA A 100 30.29 -48.68 -18.64
CA ALA A 100 31.38 -48.68 -17.66
C ALA A 100 31.54 -47.28 -17.06
N LEU A 101 31.81 -47.19 -15.76
CA LEU A 101 31.95 -45.91 -15.03
C LEU A 101 32.97 -44.95 -15.67
N ALA A 102 34.00 -45.47 -16.34
CA ALA A 102 35.02 -44.68 -17.04
C ALA A 102 34.51 -43.96 -18.31
N ASP A 103 33.40 -44.42 -18.89
CA ASP A 103 32.79 -43.87 -20.12
C ASP A 103 31.58 -42.98 -19.82
N VAL A 104 31.19 -42.84 -18.54
CA VAL A 104 30.07 -42.00 -18.11
C VAL A 104 30.43 -40.52 -18.23
N GLN A 105 29.50 -39.75 -18.81
CA GLN A 105 29.54 -38.30 -18.86
C GLN A 105 28.34 -37.75 -18.11
N ALA A 106 28.57 -36.98 -17.04
CA ALA A 106 27.50 -36.53 -16.13
C ALA A 106 26.43 -35.69 -16.85
N GLU A 107 26.78 -34.97 -17.93
CA GLU A 107 25.84 -34.17 -18.72
C GLU A 107 24.65 -34.98 -19.27
N ASN A 108 24.81 -36.29 -19.50
CA ASN A 108 23.80 -37.16 -20.12
C ASN A 108 22.77 -37.75 -19.13
N TYR A 109 22.84 -37.41 -17.85
CA TYR A 109 22.00 -37.99 -16.78
C TYR A 109 21.39 -36.91 -15.88
N SER A 110 20.25 -37.20 -15.25
CA SER A 110 19.64 -36.29 -14.25
C SER A 110 20.02 -36.63 -12.80
N ALA A 111 20.46 -37.86 -12.52
CA ALA A 111 20.95 -38.28 -11.21
C ALA A 111 21.91 -39.46 -11.30
N ILE A 112 22.76 -39.63 -10.28
CA ILE A 112 23.57 -40.82 -10.03
C ILE A 112 23.11 -41.48 -8.72
N ALA A 113 22.87 -42.79 -8.73
CA ALA A 113 22.34 -43.54 -7.58
C ALA A 113 23.19 -44.79 -7.29
N PHE A 114 23.80 -44.87 -6.11
CA PHE A 114 24.64 -46.01 -5.71
C PHE A 114 23.83 -47.07 -4.93
N VAL A 115 23.76 -48.29 -5.47
CA VAL A 115 23.14 -49.45 -4.85
C VAL A 115 24.07 -50.09 -3.82
N GLY A 116 23.52 -50.55 -2.69
CA GLY A 116 24.25 -51.27 -1.66
C GLY A 116 24.49 -52.75 -1.97
N GLY A 117 24.85 -53.51 -0.93
CA GLY A 117 25.42 -54.85 -1.04
C GLY A 117 26.25 -55.19 0.21
N TRP A 118 26.60 -56.46 0.41
CA TRP A 118 27.31 -56.92 1.62
C TRP A 118 28.84 -56.71 1.55
N GLY A 119 29.32 -56.00 0.52
CA GLY A 119 30.67 -55.44 0.48
C GLY A 119 31.02 -54.69 -0.79
N ALA A 120 30.60 -55.17 -1.97
CA ALA A 120 31.30 -54.79 -3.20
C ALA A 120 31.21 -53.31 -3.60
N SER A 121 30.03 -52.67 -3.56
CA SER A 121 29.92 -51.23 -3.85
C SER A 121 30.74 -50.37 -2.87
N MET A 122 30.86 -50.81 -1.62
CA MET A 122 31.67 -50.14 -0.61
C MET A 122 33.16 -50.34 -0.88
N TYR A 123 33.65 -51.57 -1.02
CA TYR A 123 35.09 -51.80 -1.18
C TYR A 123 35.60 -51.30 -2.54
N GLN A 124 34.94 -51.64 -3.66
CA GLN A 124 35.37 -51.24 -5.01
C GLN A 124 35.48 -49.72 -5.19
N TYR A 125 34.52 -48.96 -4.64
CA TYR A 125 34.38 -47.52 -4.92
C TYR A 125 34.85 -46.61 -3.77
N ALA A 126 34.91 -47.09 -2.52
CA ALA A 126 35.39 -46.30 -1.38
C ALA A 126 36.76 -46.71 -0.82
N PHE A 127 37.24 -47.94 -1.04
CA PHE A 127 38.47 -48.45 -0.40
C PHE A 127 39.42 -49.15 -1.39
N PRO A 128 40.45 -48.46 -1.92
CA PRO A 128 41.46 -49.12 -2.73
C PRO A 128 42.27 -50.14 -1.90
N GLY A 129 42.40 -51.36 -2.41
CA GLY A 129 43.15 -52.45 -1.77
C GLY A 129 42.86 -53.82 -2.39
N ASP A 130 43.82 -54.74 -2.25
CA ASP A 130 43.65 -56.15 -2.59
C ASP A 130 42.98 -56.88 -1.41
N TYR A 131 41.82 -57.51 -1.64
CA TYR A 131 41.03 -58.20 -0.61
C TYR A 131 41.07 -59.73 -0.78
N ALA A 132 40.56 -60.46 0.21
CA ALA A 132 40.56 -61.94 0.21
C ALA A 132 39.54 -62.56 -0.79
N ASN A 133 38.70 -61.73 -1.40
CA ASN A 133 37.82 -62.07 -2.51
C ASN A 133 38.02 -60.95 -3.54
N ASP A 134 38.59 -61.30 -4.69
CA ASP A 134 39.00 -60.40 -5.77
C ASP A 134 37.85 -59.50 -6.30
N ALA A 135 36.59 -59.83 -6.00
CA ALA A 135 35.45 -58.98 -6.31
C ALA A 135 35.24 -57.79 -5.36
N TYR A 136 35.97 -57.73 -4.25
CA TYR A 136 36.01 -56.55 -3.39
C TYR A 136 37.22 -55.65 -3.70
N ASP A 137 38.10 -56.04 -4.63
CA ASP A 137 39.29 -55.28 -5.00
C ASP A 137 38.93 -53.91 -5.55
N GLY A 138 39.11 -52.89 -4.70
CA GLY A 138 39.07 -51.50 -5.11
C GLY A 138 40.43 -51.08 -5.65
N ASN A 139 40.45 -50.27 -6.71
CA ASN A 139 41.69 -49.66 -7.19
C ASN A 139 41.59 -48.13 -7.20
N GLU A 140 42.74 -47.46 -7.06
CA GLU A 140 42.81 -46.00 -6.96
C GLU A 140 42.25 -45.28 -8.20
N ALA A 141 42.30 -45.91 -9.39
CA ALA A 141 41.76 -45.33 -10.62
C ALA A 141 40.22 -45.31 -10.59
N THR A 142 39.59 -46.41 -10.19
CA THR A 142 38.13 -46.52 -10.06
C THR A 142 37.60 -45.64 -8.92
N GLN A 143 38.29 -45.54 -7.78
CA GLN A 143 37.96 -44.55 -6.76
C GLN A 143 38.08 -43.11 -7.29
N THR A 144 39.10 -42.82 -8.11
CA THR A 144 39.26 -41.48 -8.73
C THR A 144 38.13 -41.18 -9.72
N ILE A 145 37.73 -42.15 -10.54
CA ILE A 145 36.58 -42.03 -11.46
C ILE A 145 35.31 -41.72 -10.67
N VAL A 146 35.01 -42.48 -9.61
CA VAL A 146 33.81 -42.25 -8.78
C VAL A 146 33.86 -40.90 -8.06
N ASN A 147 35.01 -40.47 -7.54
CA ASN A 147 35.16 -39.14 -6.93
C ASN A 147 34.90 -38.02 -7.92
N ASN A 148 35.51 -38.09 -9.11
CA ASN A 148 35.34 -37.11 -10.16
C ASN A 148 33.87 -37.08 -10.62
N LEU A 149 33.28 -38.24 -10.88
CA LEU A 149 31.89 -38.35 -11.33
C LEU A 149 30.91 -37.76 -10.31
N ILE A 150 31.07 -38.05 -9.02
CA ILE A 150 30.26 -37.42 -7.97
C ILE A 150 30.46 -35.89 -7.98
N GLY A 151 31.68 -35.41 -8.19
CA GLY A 151 31.98 -33.99 -8.40
C GLY A 151 31.28 -33.41 -9.62
N ASP A 152 31.35 -34.06 -10.78
CA ASP A 152 30.74 -33.61 -12.03
C ASP A 152 29.21 -33.54 -11.93
N PHE A 153 28.57 -34.47 -11.20
CA PHE A 153 27.12 -34.37 -10.90
C PHE A 153 26.83 -33.20 -9.94
N ILE A 154 27.66 -32.97 -8.91
CA ILE A 154 27.51 -31.85 -7.96
C ILE A 154 27.68 -30.49 -8.64
N ASP A 155 28.69 -30.35 -9.51
CA ASP A 155 29.01 -29.11 -10.22
C ASP A 155 27.97 -28.78 -11.31
N GLN A 156 27.21 -29.78 -11.76
CA GLN A 156 26.08 -29.62 -12.68
C GLN A 156 24.71 -29.49 -11.97
N ASP A 157 24.67 -29.35 -10.64
CA ASP A 157 23.47 -29.25 -9.79
C ASP A 157 22.52 -30.47 -9.92
N LYS A 158 23.11 -31.66 -10.04
CA LYS A 158 22.39 -32.93 -10.26
C LYS A 158 22.33 -33.79 -9.01
N TYR A 159 21.29 -34.60 -8.93
CA TYR A 159 21.02 -35.42 -7.75
C TYR A 159 22.05 -36.54 -7.57
N VAL A 160 22.58 -36.65 -6.34
CA VAL A 160 23.54 -37.69 -5.94
C VAL A 160 22.91 -38.53 -4.84
N ALA A 161 22.61 -39.78 -5.17
CA ALA A 161 21.79 -40.65 -4.35
C ALA A 161 22.51 -41.94 -3.93
N ALA A 162 22.15 -42.52 -2.78
CA ALA A 162 22.65 -43.83 -2.37
C ALA A 162 21.73 -44.56 -1.37
N VAL A 163 21.66 -45.88 -1.48
CA VAL A 163 20.88 -46.74 -0.56
C VAL A 163 21.78 -47.71 0.21
N CYS A 164 21.44 -47.97 1.47
CA CYS A 164 22.09 -48.95 2.33
C CYS A 164 23.63 -48.73 2.38
N ASN A 165 24.42 -49.77 2.14
CA ASN A 165 25.88 -49.67 2.14
C ASN A 165 26.44 -48.78 1.01
N GLY A 166 25.64 -48.46 -0.01
CA GLY A 166 26.00 -47.48 -1.05
C GLY A 166 26.28 -46.09 -0.48
N VAL A 167 25.66 -45.71 0.64
CA VAL A 167 25.90 -44.42 1.33
C VAL A 167 27.36 -44.29 1.80
N THR A 168 28.07 -45.42 1.97
CA THR A 168 29.51 -45.44 2.25
C THR A 168 30.33 -44.81 1.13
N VAL A 169 29.92 -44.98 -0.13
CA VAL A 169 30.60 -44.39 -1.29
C VAL A 169 30.60 -42.87 -1.17
N LEU A 170 29.44 -42.28 -0.86
CA LEU A 170 29.31 -40.83 -0.65
C LEU A 170 30.03 -40.33 0.61
N ALA A 171 30.03 -41.12 1.70
CA ALA A 171 30.79 -40.79 2.90
C ALA A 171 32.31 -40.81 2.65
N TRP A 172 32.82 -41.73 1.84
CA TRP A 172 34.26 -41.85 1.54
C TRP A 172 34.74 -41.03 0.34
N ALA A 173 33.83 -40.60 -0.53
CA ALA A 173 34.17 -39.78 -1.67
C ALA A 173 34.92 -38.51 -1.26
N ARG A 174 35.78 -38.00 -2.17
CA ARG A 174 36.58 -36.79 -1.98
C ARG A 174 36.38 -35.85 -3.16
N VAL A 175 35.36 -34.99 -3.03
CA VAL A 175 35.13 -33.84 -3.90
C VAL A 175 35.80 -32.64 -3.22
N ASP A 176 36.69 -31.94 -3.93
CA ASP A 176 37.58 -30.90 -3.38
C ASP A 176 38.30 -31.27 -2.06
N GLY A 177 38.59 -32.56 -1.90
CA GLY A 177 39.30 -33.11 -0.73
C GLY A 177 38.44 -33.31 0.53
N VAL A 178 37.13 -33.09 0.47
CA VAL A 178 36.17 -33.34 1.56
C VAL A 178 35.10 -34.34 1.16
N SER A 179 34.37 -34.92 2.13
CA SER A 179 33.20 -35.73 1.81
C SER A 179 32.06 -34.82 1.33
N PRO A 180 31.36 -35.16 0.23
CA PRO A 180 30.20 -34.39 -0.24
C PRO A 180 29.03 -34.36 0.77
N LEU A 181 29.01 -35.29 1.73
CA LEU A 181 28.05 -35.34 2.84
C LEU A 181 28.52 -34.59 4.12
N ALA A 182 29.69 -33.95 4.13
CA ALA A 182 30.20 -33.27 5.32
C ALA A 182 29.25 -32.16 5.80
N GLY A 183 28.81 -32.23 7.06
CA GLY A 183 27.83 -31.31 7.64
C GLY A 183 26.36 -31.58 7.27
N ARG A 184 26.09 -32.49 6.32
CA ARG A 184 24.74 -32.88 5.90
C ARG A 184 24.13 -33.94 6.82
N THR A 185 22.86 -34.25 6.60
CA THR A 185 22.15 -35.37 7.23
C THR A 185 21.94 -36.51 6.24
N ALA A 186 22.12 -37.76 6.68
CA ALA A 186 21.94 -38.95 5.85
C ALA A 186 21.21 -40.09 6.59
N ALA A 187 20.37 -40.83 5.86
CA ALA A 187 19.80 -42.12 6.27
C ALA A 187 20.82 -43.24 6.02
N VAL A 188 21.06 -44.12 6.99
CA VAL A 188 22.17 -45.10 6.95
C VAL A 188 21.79 -46.47 7.52
N PRO A 189 22.41 -47.58 7.04
CA PRO A 189 22.08 -48.93 7.49
C PRO A 189 22.39 -49.18 8.98
N TYR A 190 21.67 -50.14 9.58
CA TYR A 190 21.82 -50.43 11.02
C TYR A 190 23.22 -50.94 11.40
N ILE A 191 23.85 -50.21 12.31
CA ILE A 191 25.20 -50.47 12.83
C ILE A 191 25.31 -51.80 13.59
N GLY A 192 24.24 -52.22 14.27
CA GLY A 192 24.20 -53.49 15.01
C GLY A 192 23.76 -54.69 14.16
N SER A 193 23.72 -54.54 12.83
CA SER A 193 23.23 -55.59 11.93
C SER A 193 24.12 -56.83 11.93
N PRO A 194 23.55 -58.01 11.58
CA PRO A 194 24.34 -59.17 11.21
C PRO A 194 25.35 -58.81 10.12
N ALA A 195 25.02 -57.97 9.14
CA ALA A 195 25.93 -57.53 8.07
C ALA A 195 27.18 -56.82 8.59
N ALA A 196 27.04 -55.77 9.43
CA ALA A 196 28.16 -55.07 10.05
C ALA A 196 29.03 -56.03 10.90
N THR A 197 28.38 -56.97 11.60
CA THR A 197 29.07 -57.99 12.41
C THR A 197 29.80 -59.03 11.55
N TYR A 198 29.22 -59.42 10.42
CA TYR A 198 29.73 -60.44 9.49
C TYR A 198 30.92 -59.90 8.69
N MET A 199 30.82 -58.67 8.14
CA MET A 199 31.93 -57.96 7.51
C MET A 199 33.10 -57.74 8.47
N GLY A 200 32.83 -57.42 9.74
CA GLY A 200 33.87 -57.26 10.76
C GLY A 200 34.66 -58.53 11.08
N ILE A 201 34.05 -59.72 10.91
CA ILE A 201 34.63 -61.02 11.26
C ILE A 201 35.27 -61.73 10.05
N GLU A 202 34.65 -61.68 8.87
CA GLU A 202 35.09 -62.46 7.70
C GLU A 202 36.03 -61.69 6.75
N TYR A 203 35.89 -60.35 6.66
CA TYR A 203 36.64 -59.50 5.72
C TYR A 203 37.56 -58.47 6.40
N GLY A 204 37.73 -58.57 7.73
CA GLY A 204 38.74 -57.84 8.48
C GLY A 204 38.30 -56.43 8.92
N ASN A 205 37.64 -56.34 10.07
CA ASN A 205 37.44 -55.12 10.87
C ASN A 205 36.68 -53.91 10.26
N TYR A 206 36.45 -53.83 8.94
CA TYR A 206 35.80 -52.68 8.30
C TYR A 206 34.28 -52.57 8.54
N GLY A 207 33.63 -53.58 9.13
CA GLY A 207 32.23 -53.50 9.56
C GLY A 207 31.92 -52.40 10.60
N TRP A 208 32.95 -51.84 11.25
CA TRP A 208 32.84 -50.70 12.16
C TRP A 208 33.16 -49.34 11.49
N ALA A 209 33.56 -49.35 10.21
CA ALA A 209 34.13 -48.17 9.56
C ALA A 209 33.09 -47.14 9.12
N GLN A 210 31.85 -47.53 8.79
CA GLN A 210 30.85 -46.58 8.30
C GLN A 210 30.51 -45.50 9.33
N PRO A 211 30.12 -45.81 10.58
CA PRO A 211 29.71 -44.78 11.54
C PRO A 211 30.92 -43.99 12.03
N MET A 212 32.05 -44.66 12.23
CA MET A 212 33.32 -44.00 12.57
C MET A 212 33.77 -43.01 11.49
N GLN A 213 33.52 -43.30 10.20
CA GLN A 213 33.83 -42.36 9.12
C GLN A 213 32.79 -41.24 9.02
N MET A 214 31.50 -41.55 9.23
CA MET A 214 30.45 -40.53 9.28
C MET A 214 30.74 -39.51 10.40
N ASP A 215 31.06 -39.99 11.61
CA ASP A 215 31.52 -39.15 12.72
C ASP A 215 32.80 -38.37 12.35
N ALA A 216 33.79 -39.02 11.73
CA ALA A 216 35.07 -38.38 11.36
C ALA A 216 34.94 -37.31 10.26
N ASN A 217 33.95 -37.42 9.38
CA ASN A 217 33.64 -36.46 8.34
C ASN A 217 32.60 -35.41 8.77
N GLY A 218 32.06 -35.51 9.99
CA GLY A 218 31.03 -34.60 10.49
C GLY A 218 29.68 -34.75 9.78
N ILE A 219 29.33 -35.96 9.36
CA ILE A 219 28.02 -36.31 8.78
C ILE A 219 27.04 -36.56 9.94
N ASN A 220 25.88 -35.92 9.92
CA ASN A 220 24.79 -36.27 10.83
C ASN A 220 24.06 -37.49 10.26
N TYR A 221 23.75 -38.50 11.07
CA TYR A 221 23.03 -39.68 10.58
C TYR A 221 22.04 -40.22 11.59
N PHE A 222 20.97 -40.82 11.06
CA PHE A 222 20.03 -41.64 11.81
C PHE A 222 20.33 -43.11 11.47
N PRO A 223 20.75 -43.93 12.45
CA PRO A 223 20.96 -45.35 12.22
C PRO A 223 19.64 -46.10 12.42
N SER A 224 19.26 -46.88 11.40
CA SER A 224 18.03 -47.67 11.36
C SER A 224 17.68 -48.40 12.65
N GLY A 225 16.40 -48.35 13.05
CA GLY A 225 15.91 -48.94 14.30
C GLY A 225 16.03 -50.47 14.37
N ALA A 226 15.88 -51.17 13.24
CA ALA A 226 16.17 -52.59 13.07
C ALA A 226 15.95 -53.06 11.61
N ILE A 227 16.85 -53.92 11.12
CA ILE A 227 16.58 -54.72 9.92
C ILE A 227 15.37 -55.63 10.19
N GLY A 228 14.31 -55.49 9.38
CA GLY A 228 13.17 -56.42 9.37
C GLY A 228 11.93 -56.01 10.16
N VAL A 229 11.75 -54.73 10.51
CA VAL A 229 10.50 -54.21 11.09
C VAL A 229 9.73 -53.44 10.01
N ALA A 230 8.75 -54.10 9.38
CA ALA A 230 7.99 -53.56 8.24
C ALA A 230 6.95 -52.47 8.58
N ASP A 231 7.10 -51.76 9.71
CA ASP A 231 6.04 -50.98 10.36
C ASP A 231 6.50 -49.70 11.10
N ASP A 232 7.70 -49.15 10.82
CA ASP A 232 8.05 -47.78 11.24
C ASP A 232 8.18 -46.81 10.03
N PRO A 233 7.05 -46.30 9.51
CA PRO A 233 7.03 -45.49 8.30
C PRO A 233 7.36 -44.02 8.60
N SER A 234 8.50 -43.77 9.26
CA SER A 234 8.90 -42.41 9.67
C SER A 234 10.34 -41.97 9.41
N ASP A 235 11.29 -42.83 9.00
CA ASP A 235 12.70 -42.44 8.74
C ASP A 235 13.43 -43.28 7.63
N ASP A 236 12.72 -43.81 6.60
CA ASP A 236 13.34 -44.73 5.60
C ASP A 236 14.21 -44.04 4.51
N VAL A 237 13.84 -42.83 4.06
CA VAL A 237 14.55 -42.06 3.01
C VAL A 237 14.72 -40.60 3.45
N TRP A 238 15.92 -40.04 3.25
CA TRP A 238 16.27 -38.67 3.63
C TRP A 238 16.80 -37.85 2.44
N VAL A 239 16.38 -36.58 2.35
CA VAL A 239 16.81 -35.62 1.31
C VAL A 239 17.48 -34.40 1.97
N ASP A 240 18.70 -34.06 1.51
CA ASP A 240 19.50 -32.93 1.98
C ASP A 240 20.07 -32.17 0.77
N GLY A 241 19.28 -31.23 0.22
CA GLY A 241 19.55 -30.60 -1.07
C GLY A 241 19.53 -31.64 -2.19
N GLN A 242 20.57 -31.65 -3.04
CA GLN A 242 20.74 -32.64 -4.11
C GLN A 242 21.07 -34.06 -3.62
N PHE A 243 21.25 -34.29 -2.32
CA PHE A 243 21.62 -35.60 -1.77
C PHE A 243 20.40 -36.39 -1.30
N ILE A 244 20.22 -37.60 -1.82
CA ILE A 244 19.12 -38.50 -1.46
C ILE A 244 19.72 -39.79 -0.87
N THR A 245 19.37 -40.14 0.37
CA THR A 245 19.93 -41.33 1.06
C THR A 245 18.83 -42.20 1.62
N ALA A 246 19.03 -43.52 1.64
CA ALA A 246 18.03 -44.48 2.14
C ALA A 246 18.67 -45.57 2.99
N GLU A 247 17.98 -46.01 4.05
CA GLU A 247 18.61 -46.83 5.08
C GLU A 247 18.89 -48.29 4.67
N ASN A 248 17.92 -48.95 4.01
CA ASN A 248 17.93 -50.40 3.86
C ASN A 248 17.13 -50.91 2.64
N ASN A 249 17.11 -52.22 2.43
CA ASN A 249 16.45 -52.87 1.30
C ASN A 249 14.92 -52.70 1.24
N HIS A 250 14.23 -52.39 2.34
CA HIS A 250 12.80 -52.07 2.31
C HIS A 250 12.53 -50.63 1.84
N SER A 251 13.49 -49.73 2.03
CA SER A 251 13.43 -48.32 1.64
C SER A 251 13.63 -48.12 0.12
N ALA A 252 14.07 -49.15 -0.61
CA ALA A 252 14.52 -49.06 -2.01
C ALA A 252 13.42 -48.62 -3.01
N ALA A 253 12.18 -49.10 -2.84
CA ALA A 253 11.07 -48.68 -3.69
C ALA A 253 10.72 -47.19 -3.49
N GLU A 254 10.71 -46.71 -2.24
CA GLU A 254 10.48 -45.30 -1.89
C GLU A 254 11.64 -44.42 -2.34
N PHE A 255 12.88 -44.90 -2.23
CA PHE A 255 14.08 -44.24 -2.73
C PHE A 255 14.02 -43.97 -4.24
N GLY A 256 13.60 -44.96 -5.03
CA GLY A 256 13.35 -44.79 -6.47
C GLY A 256 12.24 -43.76 -6.78
N ASP A 257 11.13 -43.80 -6.03
CA ASP A 257 10.03 -42.83 -6.17
C ASP A 257 10.45 -41.38 -5.81
N VAL A 258 11.29 -41.22 -4.78
CA VAL A 258 11.84 -39.92 -4.36
C VAL A 258 12.79 -39.38 -5.43
N ILE A 259 13.72 -40.19 -5.95
CA ILE A 259 14.61 -39.78 -7.06
C ILE A 259 13.77 -39.36 -8.27
N ALA A 260 12.82 -40.20 -8.70
CA ALA A 260 11.96 -39.91 -9.85
C ALA A 260 11.21 -38.57 -9.70
N THR A 261 10.71 -38.28 -8.50
CA THR A 261 10.00 -37.03 -8.21
C THR A 261 10.91 -35.81 -8.40
N HIS A 262 12.14 -35.88 -7.91
CA HIS A 262 13.09 -34.78 -7.99
C HIS A 262 13.58 -34.54 -9.43
N VAL A 263 13.92 -35.59 -10.18
CA VAL A 263 14.40 -35.44 -11.57
C VAL A 263 13.29 -35.01 -12.54
N ILE A 264 12.04 -35.49 -12.36
CA ILE A 264 10.90 -35.05 -13.17
C ILE A 264 10.61 -33.57 -12.92
N ASN A 265 10.65 -33.11 -11.66
CA ASN A 265 10.42 -31.70 -11.34
C ASN A 265 11.52 -30.80 -11.93
N ALA A 266 12.80 -31.20 -11.84
CA ALA A 266 13.91 -30.44 -12.45
C ALA A 266 13.78 -30.37 -13.98
N ALA A 267 13.36 -31.45 -14.63
CA ALA A 267 13.13 -31.47 -16.09
C ALA A 267 11.95 -30.61 -16.56
N VAL A 268 11.11 -30.09 -15.65
CA VAL A 268 10.07 -29.09 -15.96
C VAL A 268 10.65 -27.66 -15.93
N GLU A 269 11.78 -27.43 -15.25
CA GLU A 269 12.45 -26.13 -15.18
C GLU A 269 13.36 -25.85 -16.41
N GLU A 270 13.96 -26.87 -17.03
CA GLU A 270 14.84 -26.71 -18.20
C GLU A 270 14.11 -26.63 -19.57
N VAL A 271 13.28 -25.60 -19.77
CA VAL A 271 12.90 -25.13 -21.12
C VAL A 271 13.33 -23.67 -21.27
N GLU A 272 14.62 -23.47 -21.52
CA GLU A 272 15.15 -22.15 -21.90
C GLU A 272 14.76 -21.85 -23.36
N GLU A 273 13.58 -21.26 -23.56
CA GLU A 273 13.40 -20.40 -24.74
C GLU A 273 14.40 -19.25 -24.65
N VAL A 274 14.94 -18.78 -25.79
CA VAL A 274 15.61 -17.47 -25.81
C VAL A 274 14.58 -16.50 -25.26
N PRO A 275 14.84 -15.82 -24.12
CA PRO A 275 13.81 -15.08 -23.43
C PRO A 275 13.17 -14.11 -24.41
N GLU A 276 11.86 -14.26 -24.64
CA GLU A 276 11.11 -13.28 -25.40
C GLU A 276 11.39 -11.92 -24.77
N ASN A 277 11.58 -10.90 -25.62
CA ASN A 277 11.85 -9.55 -25.15
C ASN A 277 10.87 -9.19 -24.03
N GLN A 278 11.37 -8.87 -22.84
CA GLN A 278 10.50 -8.56 -21.70
C GLN A 278 10.13 -7.08 -21.73
N ALA A 279 8.92 -6.75 -21.26
CA ALA A 279 8.54 -5.35 -21.11
C ALA A 279 9.31 -4.74 -19.93
N PRO A 280 9.92 -3.54 -20.07
CA PRO A 280 10.67 -2.92 -18.99
C PRO A 280 9.77 -2.64 -17.80
N ILE A 281 10.19 -3.04 -16.60
CA ILE A 281 9.44 -2.85 -15.36
C ILE A 281 9.72 -1.43 -14.84
N VAL A 282 8.70 -0.58 -14.90
CA VAL A 282 8.74 0.77 -14.32
C VAL A 282 8.37 0.67 -12.85
N SER A 283 9.25 1.13 -11.96
CA SER A 283 8.92 1.19 -10.54
C SER A 283 7.96 2.36 -10.28
N PRO A 284 6.79 2.16 -9.65
CA PRO A 284 5.97 3.27 -9.21
C PRO A 284 6.77 4.10 -8.20
N GLY A 285 7.00 5.37 -8.53
CA GLY A 285 7.73 6.31 -7.70
C GLY A 285 6.78 7.22 -6.96
N ASN A 286 7.06 7.48 -5.69
CA ASN A 286 6.54 8.67 -5.02
C ASN A 286 7.66 9.72 -5.00
N LEU A 287 7.46 10.81 -5.72
CA LEU A 287 8.34 11.97 -5.73
C LEU A 287 7.67 13.09 -4.94
N VAL A 288 8.48 14.05 -4.51
CA VAL A 288 8.04 15.13 -3.63
C VAL A 288 8.69 16.42 -4.10
N ILE A 289 7.89 17.48 -4.27
CA ILE A 289 8.39 18.80 -4.65
C ILE A 289 7.60 19.88 -3.93
N ALA A 290 8.28 20.96 -3.53
CA ALA A 290 7.62 22.15 -3.03
C ALA A 290 6.72 22.76 -4.12
N GLU A 291 5.53 23.23 -3.76
CA GLU A 291 4.78 24.16 -4.61
C GLU A 291 5.59 25.44 -4.86
N ASN A 292 5.13 26.31 -5.78
CA ASN A 292 5.88 27.49 -6.23
C ASN A 292 7.30 27.21 -6.82
N SER A 293 7.71 25.94 -6.95
CA SER A 293 9.03 25.56 -7.47
C SER A 293 9.26 26.11 -8.89
N VAL A 294 10.39 26.81 -9.07
CA VAL A 294 10.69 27.51 -10.33
C VAL A 294 10.93 26.56 -11.50
N ALA A 295 10.67 27.03 -12.72
CA ALA A 295 10.81 26.25 -13.95
C ALA A 295 12.26 25.73 -14.10
N GLY A 296 12.40 24.45 -14.46
CA GLY A 296 13.67 23.73 -14.52
C GLY A 296 14.13 23.10 -13.21
N THR A 297 13.40 23.26 -12.11
CA THR A 297 13.68 22.53 -10.85
C THR A 297 13.50 21.02 -11.05
N VAL A 298 14.44 20.22 -10.57
CA VAL A 298 14.39 18.76 -10.64
C VAL A 298 13.49 18.21 -9.53
N VAL A 299 12.46 17.45 -9.92
CA VAL A 299 11.51 16.78 -9.02
C VAL A 299 12.06 15.42 -8.58
N GLY A 300 12.66 14.68 -9.51
CA GLY A 300 13.22 13.35 -9.24
C GLY A 300 13.51 12.60 -10.54
N GLN A 301 13.67 11.28 -10.43
CA GLN A 301 13.97 10.40 -11.55
C GLN A 301 13.10 9.15 -11.49
N VAL A 302 12.45 8.81 -12.60
CA VAL A 302 11.72 7.55 -12.77
C VAL A 302 12.74 6.42 -12.95
N ILE A 303 12.64 5.39 -12.13
CA ILE A 303 13.49 4.21 -12.21
C ILE A 303 12.74 3.09 -12.91
N ALA A 304 13.29 2.61 -14.02
CA ALA A 304 12.86 1.39 -14.67
C ALA A 304 14.03 0.41 -14.75
N SER A 305 13.69 -0.88 -14.72
CA SER A 305 14.62 -1.99 -14.87
C SER A 305 14.13 -2.92 -15.96
N ASP A 306 15.05 -3.37 -16.80
CA ASP A 306 14.81 -4.38 -17.82
C ASP A 306 15.62 -5.63 -17.48
N SER A 307 15.05 -6.82 -17.69
CA SER A 307 15.79 -8.08 -17.56
C SER A 307 16.78 -8.28 -18.69
N ASP A 308 16.57 -7.61 -19.83
CA ASP A 308 17.27 -7.88 -21.06
C ASP A 308 18.59 -7.10 -21.15
N LEU A 309 19.69 -7.85 -21.08
CA LEU A 309 21.05 -7.32 -21.01
C LEU A 309 21.43 -6.46 -22.22
N GLY A 310 21.57 -5.14 -21.99
CA GLY A 310 22.13 -4.19 -22.96
C GLY A 310 21.10 -3.41 -23.77
N GLN A 311 19.81 -3.52 -23.45
CA GLN A 311 18.76 -2.69 -24.04
C GLN A 311 18.81 -1.23 -23.57
N LEU A 312 18.23 -0.33 -24.36
CA LEU A 312 18.12 1.10 -24.09
C LEU A 312 16.67 1.48 -23.82
N LEU A 313 16.44 2.14 -22.69
CA LEU A 313 15.11 2.57 -22.25
C LEU A 313 14.84 4.03 -22.60
N THR A 314 13.65 4.31 -23.14
CA THR A 314 13.16 5.65 -23.47
C THR A 314 11.92 5.99 -22.65
N TYR A 315 11.91 7.16 -22.00
CA TYR A 315 10.90 7.58 -21.03
C TYR A 315 9.96 8.66 -21.61
N ALA A 316 8.66 8.58 -21.32
CA ALA A 316 7.67 9.59 -21.70
C ALA A 316 6.51 9.69 -20.69
N ILE A 317 6.05 10.91 -20.40
CA ILE A 317 4.77 11.14 -19.70
C ILE A 317 3.66 11.05 -20.75
N ILE A 318 2.68 10.18 -20.52
CA ILE A 318 1.57 9.90 -21.46
C ILE A 318 0.18 10.23 -20.90
N GLY A 319 0.08 10.60 -19.62
CA GLY A 319 -1.16 10.99 -18.95
C GLY A 319 -0.91 11.69 -17.60
N GLY A 320 -1.94 12.34 -17.06
CA GLY A 320 -1.89 13.00 -15.74
C GLY A 320 -1.20 14.37 -15.68
N ASN A 321 -0.81 14.92 -16.84
CA ASN A 321 -0.04 16.17 -16.95
C ASN A 321 -0.79 17.23 -17.78
N ASP A 322 -2.11 17.31 -17.64
CA ASP A 322 -2.99 18.11 -18.52
C ASP A 322 -2.73 19.63 -18.40
N SER A 323 -2.22 20.09 -17.25
CA SER A 323 -1.77 21.46 -16.99
C SER A 323 -0.37 21.77 -17.56
N GLY A 324 0.35 20.76 -18.06
CA GLY A 324 1.73 20.88 -18.51
C GLY A 324 2.72 21.22 -17.37
N ALA A 325 2.38 20.87 -16.12
CA ALA A 325 3.20 21.13 -14.94
C ALA A 325 4.63 20.59 -15.05
N PHE A 326 4.80 19.40 -15.65
CA PHE A 326 6.08 18.68 -15.68
C PHE A 326 6.56 18.31 -17.09
N THR A 327 7.88 18.07 -17.22
CA THR A 327 8.53 17.43 -18.37
C THR A 327 9.46 16.32 -17.90
N ILE A 328 9.70 15.32 -18.77
CA ILE A 328 10.63 14.21 -18.50
C ILE A 328 11.73 14.16 -19.57
N GLU A 329 12.97 13.95 -19.15
CA GLU A 329 14.11 13.76 -20.05
C GLU A 329 14.14 12.32 -20.57
N ALA A 330 14.02 12.16 -21.89
CA ALA A 330 13.68 10.88 -22.53
C ALA A 330 14.75 9.80 -22.36
N ALA A 331 16.02 10.18 -22.19
CA ALA A 331 17.14 9.24 -22.03
C ALA A 331 17.47 8.88 -20.57
N THR A 332 16.92 9.60 -19.58
CA THR A 332 17.30 9.44 -18.17
C THR A 332 16.12 9.25 -17.23
N GLY A 333 14.89 9.57 -17.64
CA GLY A 333 13.71 9.52 -16.78
C GLY A 333 13.66 10.65 -15.73
N VAL A 334 14.53 11.66 -15.81
CA VAL A 334 14.54 12.80 -14.88
C VAL A 334 13.33 13.71 -15.15
N ILE A 335 12.53 13.97 -14.12
CA ILE A 335 11.36 14.86 -14.17
C ILE A 335 11.76 16.26 -13.68
N THR A 336 11.35 17.28 -14.41
CA THR A 336 11.55 18.70 -14.08
C THR A 336 10.27 19.51 -14.16
N VAL A 337 10.16 20.57 -13.37
CA VAL A 337 9.07 21.55 -13.45
C VAL A 337 9.14 22.31 -14.78
N ALA A 338 8.02 22.35 -15.50
CA ALA A 338 7.87 23.05 -16.77
C ALA A 338 6.96 24.29 -16.65
N ASN A 339 5.86 24.18 -15.88
CA ASN A 339 4.93 25.28 -15.62
C ASN A 339 4.73 25.47 -14.10
N PRO A 340 5.48 26.40 -13.46
CA PRO A 340 5.37 26.65 -12.02
C PRO A 340 3.98 27.08 -11.55
N ALA A 341 3.23 27.80 -12.39
CA ALA A 341 1.88 28.27 -12.08
C ALA A 341 0.82 27.14 -12.11
N ALA A 342 1.24 25.89 -12.31
CA ALA A 342 0.42 24.71 -12.13
C ALA A 342 0.83 23.88 -10.89
N LEU A 343 1.76 24.38 -10.06
CA LEU A 343 2.16 23.78 -8.79
C LEU A 343 1.56 24.60 -7.64
N ASP A 344 0.34 24.22 -7.28
CA ASP A 344 -0.58 24.91 -6.36
C ASP A 344 -1.18 23.81 -5.47
N PHE A 345 -0.83 23.81 -4.18
CA PHE A 345 -1.20 22.75 -3.23
C PHE A 345 -2.70 22.75 -2.94
N GLU A 346 -3.32 23.92 -2.80
CA GLU A 346 -4.76 24.09 -2.59
C GLU A 346 -5.59 23.56 -3.78
N ALA A 347 -5.14 23.80 -5.02
CA ALA A 347 -5.85 23.35 -6.21
C ALA A 347 -5.65 21.86 -6.50
N SER A 348 -4.44 21.33 -6.32
CA SER A 348 -4.12 19.92 -6.57
C SER A 348 -2.86 19.48 -5.82
N PRO A 349 -2.96 18.97 -4.58
CA PRO A 349 -1.80 18.61 -3.75
C PRO A 349 -1.02 17.39 -4.26
N LEU A 350 -1.51 16.75 -5.33
CA LEU A 350 -1.02 15.48 -5.85
C LEU A 350 -1.15 15.43 -7.37
N PHE A 351 -0.10 14.99 -8.06
CA PHE A 351 -0.14 14.65 -9.48
C PHE A 351 0.10 13.15 -9.67
N GLU A 352 -0.85 12.44 -10.29
CA GLU A 352 -0.67 11.06 -10.74
C GLU A 352 -0.22 11.04 -12.20
N LEU A 353 1.09 11.05 -12.45
CA LEU A 353 1.63 11.00 -13.80
C LEU A 353 1.63 9.56 -14.33
N THR A 354 1.02 9.32 -15.48
CA THR A 354 1.18 8.05 -16.20
C THR A 354 2.48 8.10 -17.01
N VAL A 355 3.51 7.37 -16.59
CA VAL A 355 4.81 7.32 -17.27
C VAL A 355 4.97 5.99 -18.01
N GLN A 356 5.24 6.08 -19.31
CA GLN A 356 5.62 4.96 -20.16
C GLN A 356 7.14 4.89 -20.31
N VAL A 357 7.70 3.68 -20.19
CA VAL A 357 9.08 3.39 -20.54
C VAL A 357 9.07 2.33 -21.63
N THR A 358 9.82 2.56 -22.70
CA THR A 358 9.84 1.72 -23.90
C THR A 358 11.26 1.22 -24.14
N ASP A 359 11.41 -0.09 -24.35
CA ASP A 359 12.70 -0.72 -24.69
C ASP A 359 13.05 -0.50 -26.18
N ASN A 360 14.23 -0.98 -26.61
CA ASN A 360 14.62 -0.99 -28.02
C ASN A 360 14.67 -2.41 -28.62
N GLY A 361 13.85 -3.29 -28.07
CA GLY A 361 13.69 -4.70 -28.40
C GLY A 361 13.09 -5.00 -29.76
N THR A 362 12.83 -6.28 -30.03
CA THR A 362 12.12 -6.71 -31.24
C THR A 362 11.19 -7.90 -30.95
N PRO A 363 9.86 -7.70 -30.87
CA PRO A 363 9.17 -6.40 -30.92
C PRO A 363 9.58 -5.51 -29.74
N SER A 364 9.55 -4.19 -29.94
CA SER A 364 9.75 -3.25 -28.83
C SER A 364 8.52 -3.27 -27.93
N LEU A 365 8.73 -3.45 -26.63
CA LEU A 365 7.68 -3.45 -25.61
C LEU A 365 7.81 -2.22 -24.70
N ASN A 366 6.83 -2.08 -23.81
CA ASN A 366 6.76 -0.96 -22.89
C ASN A 366 6.11 -1.37 -21.57
N GLY A 367 6.64 -0.81 -20.49
CA GLY A 367 5.98 -0.78 -19.19
C GLY A 367 5.37 0.59 -18.93
N VAL A 368 4.34 0.61 -18.11
CA VAL A 368 3.65 1.83 -17.67
C VAL A 368 3.47 1.77 -16.16
N ALA A 369 3.74 2.88 -15.47
CA ALA A 369 3.44 3.03 -14.05
C ALA A 369 2.89 4.43 -13.74
N SER A 370 2.06 4.50 -12.70
CA SER A 370 1.75 5.77 -12.03
C SER A 370 2.97 6.23 -11.24
N VAL A 371 3.40 7.46 -11.47
CA VAL A 371 4.38 8.19 -10.67
C VAL A 371 3.61 9.28 -9.94
N MET A 372 3.50 9.13 -8.63
CA MET A 372 2.87 10.10 -7.77
C MET A 372 3.88 11.21 -7.48
N ILE A 373 3.44 12.46 -7.60
CA ILE A 373 4.20 13.63 -7.16
C ILE A 373 3.35 14.32 -6.09
N ASP A 374 3.72 14.12 -4.82
CA ASP A 374 3.17 14.89 -3.71
C ASP A 374 3.73 16.32 -3.81
N LEU A 375 2.85 17.32 -3.74
CA LEU A 375 3.28 18.68 -3.45
C LEU A 375 3.53 18.82 -1.94
N LEU A 376 4.61 19.50 -1.57
CA LEU A 376 4.75 20.07 -0.23
C LEU A 376 4.19 21.49 -0.26
N ASP A 377 3.20 21.71 0.58
CA ASP A 377 2.78 23.01 1.11
C ASP A 377 4.02 23.82 1.54
N GLU A 378 4.26 24.96 0.88
CA GLU A 378 5.30 25.96 1.20
C GLU A 378 4.69 27.15 1.95
N LEU A 379 3.84 26.90 2.95
CA LEU A 379 3.24 27.85 3.88
C LEU A 379 3.04 29.28 3.34
N GLU A 380 2.30 29.36 2.24
CA GLU A 380 1.27 30.39 2.12
C GLU A 380 0.29 30.20 3.30
N THR A 381 -0.46 31.22 3.72
CA THR A 381 -1.47 30.96 4.78
C THR A 381 -2.58 30.11 4.17
N PRO A 382 -2.72 28.82 4.51
CA PRO A 382 -3.78 28.01 3.93
C PRO A 382 -5.11 28.55 4.44
N PRO A 383 -6.21 28.40 3.70
CA PRO A 383 -7.55 28.53 4.25
C PRO A 383 -7.81 27.36 5.21
N GLY A 384 -7.22 27.43 6.40
CA GLY A 384 -7.86 26.85 7.57
C GLY A 384 -9.17 27.59 7.87
N PRO A 385 -9.92 27.18 8.90
CA PRO A 385 -11.11 27.91 9.32
C PRO A 385 -10.80 29.32 9.84
N VAL A 386 -9.53 29.75 9.86
CA VAL A 386 -9.10 31.14 10.03
C VAL A 386 -7.87 31.40 9.13
N SER A 387 -7.93 32.40 8.24
CA SER A 387 -6.84 32.82 7.33
C SER A 387 -6.75 34.35 7.21
N HIS A 388 -5.84 34.89 6.40
CA HIS A 388 -5.65 36.35 6.25
C HIS A 388 -5.87 36.82 4.81
N ASP A 389 -6.62 37.90 4.64
CA ASP A 389 -6.73 38.63 3.37
C ASP A 389 -6.48 40.14 3.59
N GLY A 390 -5.34 40.63 3.10
CA GLY A 390 -4.94 42.02 3.25
C GLY A 390 -4.93 42.48 4.72
N PRO A 391 -5.77 43.46 5.13
CA PRO A 391 -5.90 43.86 6.53
C PRO A 391 -6.82 42.95 7.36
N ASN A 392 -7.59 42.06 6.72
CA ASN A 392 -8.65 41.29 7.33
C ASN A 392 -8.16 39.91 7.79
N VAL A 393 -9.00 39.25 8.58
CA VAL A 393 -8.93 37.81 8.87
C VAL A 393 -10.21 37.17 8.34
N LEU A 394 -10.08 36.17 7.49
CA LEU A 394 -11.20 35.34 7.06
C LEU A 394 -11.39 34.20 8.07
N VAL A 395 -12.63 33.77 8.26
CA VAL A 395 -13.04 32.63 9.08
C VAL A 395 -13.99 31.81 8.21
N GLN A 396 -13.71 30.54 8.00
CA GLN A 396 -14.56 29.64 7.21
C GLN A 396 -15.11 28.54 8.09
N GLY A 397 -16.43 28.39 8.10
CA GLY A 397 -17.14 27.23 8.60
C GLY A 397 -17.15 26.10 7.58
N THR A 398 -18.17 25.25 7.67
CA THR A 398 -18.29 23.99 6.94
C THR A 398 -19.70 23.80 6.38
N ALA A 399 -19.92 22.75 5.58
CA ALA A 399 -21.27 22.38 5.12
C ALA A 399 -22.12 21.67 6.21
N ASP A 400 -21.62 21.57 7.44
CA ASP A 400 -22.35 21.07 8.62
C ASP A 400 -22.61 22.26 9.58
N ALA A 401 -23.65 22.16 10.40
CA ALA A 401 -24.03 23.22 11.35
C ALA A 401 -22.92 23.55 12.38
N ASP A 402 -22.43 24.78 12.31
CA ASP A 402 -21.27 25.28 13.04
C ASP A 402 -21.63 26.21 14.20
N THR A 403 -20.66 26.44 15.10
CA THR A 403 -20.78 27.44 16.17
C THR A 403 -19.48 28.23 16.30
N ILE A 404 -19.58 29.53 16.06
CA ILE A 404 -18.48 30.49 15.97
C ILE A 404 -18.71 31.59 17.02
N TYR A 405 -17.69 31.86 17.84
CA TYR A 405 -17.68 32.99 18.78
C TYR A 405 -16.52 33.94 18.45
N ILE A 406 -16.78 35.24 18.38
CA ILE A 406 -15.79 36.30 18.14
C ILE A 406 -15.79 37.26 19.33
N TRP A 407 -14.63 37.58 19.88
CA TRP A 407 -14.55 38.54 21.00
C TRP A 407 -13.25 39.34 21.03
N SER A 408 -13.32 40.51 21.67
CA SER A 408 -12.16 41.30 22.05
C SER A 408 -11.68 40.96 23.47
N ASP A 409 -10.37 40.93 23.70
CA ASP A 409 -9.83 41.02 25.06
C ASP A 409 -9.82 42.46 25.61
N TYR A 410 -9.38 42.62 26.86
CA TYR A 410 -9.25 43.94 27.52
C TYR A 410 -8.31 44.92 26.78
N TYR A 411 -7.45 44.44 25.89
CA TYR A 411 -6.54 45.25 25.08
C TYR A 411 -7.09 45.52 23.67
N GLY A 412 -8.30 45.05 23.34
CA GLY A 412 -8.91 45.17 22.02
C GLY A 412 -8.31 44.23 20.96
N GLN A 413 -7.63 43.17 21.39
CA GLN A 413 -7.16 42.10 20.50
C GLN A 413 -8.30 41.13 20.22
N GLN A 414 -8.47 40.73 18.97
CA GLN A 414 -9.55 39.86 18.51
C GLN A 414 -9.18 38.38 18.67
N PHE A 415 -10.18 37.56 19.00
CA PHE A 415 -10.08 36.12 19.13
C PHE A 415 -11.31 35.47 18.52
N VAL A 416 -11.14 34.26 17.98
CA VAL A 416 -12.21 33.44 17.43
C VAL A 416 -12.19 32.07 18.10
N TRP A 417 -13.36 31.48 18.30
CA TRP A 417 -13.55 30.08 18.64
C TRP A 417 -14.51 29.49 17.62
N ILE A 418 -14.16 28.35 17.04
CA ILE A 418 -15.00 27.61 16.10
C ILE A 418 -15.02 26.14 16.51
N ASN A 419 -16.21 25.58 16.78
CA ASN A 419 -16.44 24.16 17.05
C ASN A 419 -15.50 23.51 18.09
N GLY A 420 -15.06 24.25 19.11
CA GLY A 420 -14.13 23.78 20.14
C GLY A 420 -12.70 24.27 20.01
N LEU A 421 -12.30 24.81 18.84
CA LEU A 421 -10.96 25.29 18.55
C LEU A 421 -10.88 26.81 18.73
N GLN A 422 -10.01 27.26 19.65
CA GLN A 422 -9.74 28.69 19.85
C GLN A 422 -8.51 29.14 19.04
N THR A 423 -8.66 30.25 18.31
CA THR A 423 -7.63 30.92 17.50
C THR A 423 -7.47 32.38 17.95
N GLY A 424 -6.23 32.85 18.07
CA GLY A 424 -5.90 34.24 18.36
C GLY A 424 -4.73 34.43 19.34
N PRO A 425 -4.31 35.68 19.62
CA PRO A 425 -4.90 36.93 19.13
C PRO A 425 -4.70 37.11 17.61
N LEU A 426 -5.73 37.61 16.94
CA LEU A 426 -5.76 37.85 15.50
C LEU A 426 -5.10 39.19 15.16
N ALA A 427 -4.20 39.17 14.18
CA ALA A 427 -3.40 40.32 13.78
C ALA A 427 -4.08 41.15 12.67
N LEU A 428 -5.17 41.85 13.01
CA LEU A 428 -5.85 42.72 12.06
C LEU A 428 -4.96 43.91 11.63
N GLY A 429 -4.99 44.22 10.33
CA GLY A 429 -4.38 45.42 9.76
C GLY A 429 -5.13 46.70 10.17
N SER A 430 -4.57 47.86 9.80
CA SER A 430 -5.20 49.15 10.09
C SER A 430 -6.53 49.28 9.34
N GLY A 431 -7.65 49.25 10.08
CA GLY A 431 -9.01 49.26 9.51
C GLY A 431 -9.53 47.89 9.08
N GLY A 432 -8.80 46.80 9.39
CA GLY A 432 -9.24 45.44 9.10
C GLY A 432 -10.34 44.93 10.03
N ARG A 433 -11.07 43.93 9.54
CA ARG A 433 -12.17 43.23 10.22
C ARG A 433 -11.98 41.71 10.21
N VAL A 434 -12.75 41.02 11.05
CA VAL A 434 -12.95 39.56 10.92
C VAL A 434 -14.09 39.34 9.93
N ILE A 435 -13.91 38.48 8.93
CA ILE A 435 -14.92 38.12 7.93
C ILE A 435 -15.25 36.65 8.16
N VAL A 436 -16.51 36.30 8.36
CA VAL A 436 -16.99 34.92 8.58
C VAL A 436 -17.81 34.46 7.39
N PHE A 437 -17.60 33.22 6.98
CA PHE A 437 -18.49 32.45 6.11
C PHE A 437 -19.00 31.26 6.92
N GLY A 438 -20.32 31.07 7.03
CA GLY A 438 -20.94 29.94 7.71
C GLY A 438 -20.77 28.67 6.87
N GLY A 439 -21.57 28.55 5.81
CA GLY A 439 -21.53 27.48 4.83
C GLY A 439 -22.94 27.05 4.43
N ASP A 440 -23.10 25.77 4.05
CA ASP A 440 -24.42 25.17 3.77
C ASP A 440 -25.15 24.70 5.07
N GLY A 441 -24.69 25.14 6.25
CA GLY A 441 -25.10 24.67 7.58
C GLY A 441 -26.10 25.57 8.30
N ASN A 442 -26.80 25.05 9.32
CA ASN A 442 -27.64 25.87 10.20
C ASN A 442 -26.79 26.48 11.33
N ASP A 443 -26.22 27.64 11.09
CA ASP A 443 -25.04 28.12 11.81
C ASP A 443 -25.35 29.11 12.94
N GLN A 444 -24.38 29.24 13.86
CA GLN A 444 -24.48 30.13 15.01
C GLN A 444 -23.21 30.98 15.13
N VAL A 445 -23.29 32.26 14.75
CA VAL A 445 -22.17 33.20 14.80
C VAL A 445 -22.45 34.27 15.85
N TYR A 446 -21.61 34.35 16.87
CA TYR A 446 -21.78 35.25 18.00
C TYR A 446 -20.57 36.19 18.16
N ALA A 447 -20.69 37.42 17.69
CA ALA A 447 -19.68 38.47 17.82
C ALA A 447 -19.98 39.48 18.96
N THR A 448 -20.89 39.14 19.89
CA THR A 448 -21.43 40.06 20.92
C THR A 448 -20.39 40.79 21.77
N ASP A 449 -19.22 40.18 21.99
CA ASP A 449 -18.11 40.75 22.77
C ASP A 449 -17.01 41.35 21.87
N SER A 450 -17.28 41.53 20.57
CA SER A 450 -16.38 42.18 19.62
C SER A 450 -16.43 43.70 19.73
N ALA A 451 -15.25 44.31 19.87
CA ALA A 451 -15.04 45.76 19.82
C ALA A 451 -14.37 46.19 18.49
N LYS A 452 -14.50 45.36 17.46
CA LYS A 452 -14.02 45.58 16.10
C LYS A 452 -15.14 45.24 15.13
N PRO A 453 -15.23 45.94 14.00
CA PRO A 453 -16.19 45.58 12.98
C PRO A 453 -15.91 44.14 12.51
N VAL A 454 -16.97 43.41 12.24
CA VAL A 454 -16.99 42.10 11.62
C VAL A 454 -17.76 42.16 10.30
N THR A 455 -17.57 41.16 9.48
CA THR A 455 -18.48 40.82 8.37
C THR A 455 -18.86 39.37 8.54
N ILE A 456 -20.13 39.02 8.36
CA ILE A 456 -20.64 37.66 8.52
C ILE A 456 -21.52 37.36 7.32
N TYR A 457 -21.25 36.25 6.64
CA TYR A 457 -22.11 35.63 5.64
C TYR A 457 -22.56 34.29 6.22
N GLY A 458 -23.87 34.04 6.36
CA GLY A 458 -24.39 32.71 6.69
C GLY A 458 -24.20 31.73 5.53
N GLU A 459 -24.49 32.23 4.32
CA GLU A 459 -24.48 31.54 3.02
C GLU A 459 -25.76 30.72 2.76
N GLY A 460 -25.93 29.56 3.38
CA GLY A 460 -27.16 28.76 3.22
C GLY A 460 -27.47 27.93 4.45
N GLY A 461 -28.61 28.17 5.09
CA GLY A 461 -28.85 27.64 6.43
C GLY A 461 -30.22 27.98 7.00
N HIS A 462 -30.28 28.08 8.33
CA HIS A 462 -31.36 28.74 9.09
C HIS A 462 -30.69 29.27 10.36
N ASP A 463 -30.12 30.45 10.25
CA ASP A 463 -28.95 30.81 11.02
C ASP A 463 -29.31 31.65 12.25
N SER A 464 -28.30 31.86 13.08
CA SER A 464 -28.36 32.67 14.28
C SER A 464 -27.11 33.54 14.33
N LEU A 465 -27.16 34.65 13.59
CA LEU A 465 -26.04 35.57 13.42
C LEU A 465 -26.17 36.72 14.41
N THR A 466 -25.06 37.16 14.98
CA THR A 466 -25.05 38.28 15.93
C THR A 466 -23.73 39.04 15.81
N GLY A 467 -23.81 40.34 15.53
CA GLY A 467 -22.67 41.24 15.48
C GLY A 467 -22.21 41.69 16.88
N GLY A 468 -21.49 42.79 16.93
CA GLY A 468 -20.77 43.28 18.11
C GLY A 468 -21.21 44.67 18.57
N SER A 469 -20.23 45.59 18.63
CA SER A 469 -20.36 46.95 19.15
C SER A 469 -19.66 48.00 18.28
N ALA A 470 -19.50 47.68 16.99
CA ALA A 470 -18.94 48.52 15.96
C ALA A 470 -19.66 48.22 14.63
N ASN A 471 -19.59 49.14 13.67
CA ASN A 471 -20.26 49.09 12.37
C ASN A 471 -19.95 47.80 11.57
N ASP A 472 -20.87 46.85 11.66
CA ASP A 472 -20.79 45.49 11.13
C ASP A 472 -21.49 45.36 9.77
N VAL A 473 -21.27 44.22 9.11
CA VAL A 473 -21.99 43.82 7.89
C VAL A 473 -22.42 42.37 8.08
N ILE A 474 -23.72 42.08 8.03
CA ILE A 474 -24.26 40.74 8.20
C ILE A 474 -25.19 40.42 7.04
N ASP A 475 -24.96 39.26 6.42
CA ASP A 475 -25.73 38.71 5.31
C ASP A 475 -26.17 37.30 5.73
N GLY A 476 -27.47 37.04 5.78
CA GLY A 476 -28.01 35.72 6.13
C GLY A 476 -27.73 34.72 5.01
N GLY A 477 -28.39 34.90 3.87
CA GLY A 477 -28.20 34.11 2.65
C GLY A 477 -29.47 33.37 2.25
N GLU A 478 -29.39 32.07 1.97
CA GLU A 478 -30.58 31.23 1.77
C GLU A 478 -31.05 30.67 3.12
N GLY A 479 -32.25 31.01 3.60
CA GLY A 479 -32.67 30.45 4.89
C GLY A 479 -33.78 31.18 5.63
N TRP A 480 -33.96 30.79 6.88
CA TRP A 480 -34.86 31.45 7.84
C TRP A 480 -33.99 31.94 8.99
N ASP A 481 -33.44 33.13 8.80
CA ASP A 481 -32.31 33.60 9.57
C ASP A 481 -32.73 34.54 10.69
N ARG A 482 -31.91 34.58 11.74
CA ARG A 482 -32.14 35.45 12.90
C ARG A 482 -30.88 36.25 13.16
N ILE A 483 -30.98 37.55 12.88
CA ILE A 483 -29.85 38.47 12.87
C ILE A 483 -30.07 39.55 13.94
N TRP A 484 -29.05 39.76 14.78
CA TRP A 484 -28.97 40.87 15.73
C TRP A 484 -27.65 41.59 15.52
N ALA A 485 -27.64 42.77 14.89
CA ALA A 485 -26.37 43.41 14.53
C ALA A 485 -25.63 43.95 15.77
N GLY A 486 -26.25 44.79 16.59
CA GLY A 486 -25.74 45.05 17.94
C GLY A 486 -25.67 46.52 18.28
N GLY A 487 -24.47 47.09 18.23
CA GLY A 487 -24.31 48.52 18.44
C GLY A 487 -23.27 49.09 17.49
N GLY A 488 -23.47 50.32 17.05
CA GLY A 488 -22.80 50.86 15.87
C GLY A 488 -23.77 50.93 14.71
N ASP A 489 -23.42 51.68 13.68
CA ASP A 489 -24.26 51.79 12.48
C ASP A 489 -23.97 50.57 11.60
N ASP A 490 -24.90 49.63 11.53
CA ASP A 490 -24.73 48.29 10.95
C ASP A 490 -25.46 48.12 9.60
N LEU A 491 -24.96 47.21 8.76
CA LEU A 491 -25.67 46.74 7.55
C LEU A 491 -26.13 45.30 7.74
N ILE A 492 -27.43 45.06 7.53
CA ILE A 492 -28.05 43.74 7.54
C ILE A 492 -28.70 43.46 6.19
N VAL A 493 -28.48 42.25 5.67
CA VAL A 493 -29.22 41.63 4.56
C VAL A 493 -29.76 40.29 5.09
N GLY A 494 -31.07 40.04 4.97
CA GLY A 494 -31.66 38.72 5.27
C GLY A 494 -31.29 37.73 4.19
N GLY A 495 -31.79 37.98 2.97
CA GLY A 495 -31.49 37.20 1.79
C GLY A 495 -32.76 36.57 1.22
N ALA A 496 -32.92 35.25 1.37
CA ALA A 496 -34.06 34.52 0.84
C ALA A 496 -34.69 33.58 1.87
N GLY A 497 -35.77 34.02 2.51
CA GLY A 497 -36.74 33.14 3.15
C GLY A 497 -37.82 33.79 4.01
N THR A 498 -37.56 34.02 5.31
CA THR A 498 -38.55 34.53 6.29
C THR A 498 -37.81 34.97 7.56
N ASP A 499 -37.18 36.13 7.48
CA ASP A 499 -36.05 36.46 8.34
C ASP A 499 -36.43 37.40 9.49
N TRP A 500 -35.63 37.36 10.55
CA TRP A 500 -35.82 38.14 11.77
C TRP A 500 -34.61 39.03 11.97
N LEU A 501 -34.73 40.27 11.51
CA LEU A 501 -33.63 41.21 11.36
C LEU A 501 -33.75 42.33 12.38
N HIS A 502 -32.75 42.48 13.24
CA HIS A 502 -32.73 43.46 14.32
C HIS A 502 -31.43 44.28 14.26
N GLY A 503 -31.55 45.57 13.94
CA GLY A 503 -30.44 46.54 13.96
C GLY A 503 -29.88 46.71 15.37
N ARG A 504 -30.66 47.42 16.21
CA ARG A 504 -30.52 47.73 17.64
C ARG A 504 -30.05 49.15 17.95
N GLU A 505 -28.75 49.41 18.00
CA GLU A 505 -28.18 50.58 18.69
C GLU A 505 -27.18 51.35 17.82
N GLY A 506 -27.70 52.00 16.77
CA GLY A 506 -26.98 52.81 15.78
C GLY A 506 -27.93 53.22 14.67
N ASN A 507 -27.46 53.98 13.67
CA ASN A 507 -28.29 54.34 12.51
C ASN A 507 -28.20 53.25 11.44
N ASP A 508 -29.06 52.23 11.49
CA ASP A 508 -28.85 50.98 10.76
C ASP A 508 -29.43 50.97 9.34
N LEU A 509 -28.90 50.09 8.48
CA LEU A 509 -29.50 49.74 7.19
C LEU A 509 -29.87 48.26 7.18
N ILE A 510 -31.17 47.97 7.05
CA ILE A 510 -31.72 46.62 7.08
C ILE A 510 -32.46 46.35 5.77
N VAL A 511 -32.11 45.25 5.10
CA VAL A 511 -32.78 44.74 3.91
C VAL A 511 -33.28 43.32 4.19
N GLY A 512 -34.58 43.06 4.03
CA GLY A 512 -35.17 41.72 4.13
C GLY A 512 -34.69 40.84 2.98
N GLY A 513 -35.32 40.99 1.82
CA GLY A 513 -34.98 40.29 0.58
C GLY A 513 -36.17 39.59 -0.05
N ASP A 514 -36.06 38.28 -0.30
CA ASP A 514 -37.17 37.43 -0.76
C ASP A 514 -37.82 36.71 0.46
N GLY A 515 -38.97 37.16 0.96
CA GLY A 515 -39.60 36.52 2.12
C GLY A 515 -40.77 37.25 2.77
N ASP A 516 -41.39 36.63 3.76
CA ASP A 516 -42.35 37.30 4.67
C ASP A 516 -41.58 37.78 5.93
N ASP A 517 -40.82 38.87 5.82
CA ASP A 517 -39.75 39.20 6.77
C ASP A 517 -40.19 40.07 7.97
N TYR A 518 -39.35 40.10 9.02
CA TYR A 518 -39.57 40.80 10.28
C TYR A 518 -38.37 41.72 10.58
N LEU A 519 -38.50 43.01 10.25
CA LEU A 519 -37.44 44.02 10.37
C LEU A 519 -37.69 44.96 11.55
N TYR A 520 -36.66 45.16 12.37
CA TYR A 520 -36.67 45.98 13.58
C TYR A 520 -35.44 46.90 13.68
N GLY A 521 -35.64 48.21 13.64
CA GLY A 521 -34.57 49.21 13.77
C GLY A 521 -34.07 49.35 15.21
N PHE A 522 -34.99 49.70 16.12
CA PHE A 522 -34.84 49.98 17.56
C PHE A 522 -34.45 51.41 17.92
N THR A 523 -33.18 51.79 17.81
CA THR A 523 -32.70 53.08 18.33
C THR A 523 -31.57 53.67 17.49
N GLY A 524 -31.93 54.70 16.72
CA GLY A 524 -31.10 55.35 15.73
C GLY A 524 -32.01 55.98 14.68
N ASP A 525 -31.45 56.66 13.69
CA ASP A 525 -32.22 57.09 12.52
C ASP A 525 -32.02 56.02 11.42
N ASP A 526 -32.95 55.07 11.29
CA ASP A 526 -32.71 53.81 10.56
C ASP A 526 -33.28 53.81 9.12
N VAL A 527 -32.79 52.90 8.26
CA VAL A 527 -33.32 52.64 6.92
C VAL A 527 -33.68 51.16 6.79
N LEU A 528 -34.98 50.86 6.71
CA LEU A 528 -35.50 49.50 6.64
C LEU A 528 -36.20 49.28 5.29
N ILE A 529 -35.79 48.25 4.56
CA ILE A 529 -36.34 47.85 3.25
C ILE A 529 -36.81 46.41 3.37
N GLY A 530 -38.10 46.14 3.19
CA GLY A 530 -38.65 44.79 3.22
C GLY A 530 -38.13 43.94 2.06
N GLY A 531 -38.85 43.95 0.94
CA GLY A 531 -38.40 43.34 -0.31
C GLY A 531 -39.55 42.73 -1.09
N GLN A 532 -39.43 41.45 -1.45
CA GLN A 532 -40.49 40.67 -2.06
C GLN A 532 -41.18 39.79 -1.01
N GLY A 533 -42.45 40.04 -0.74
CA GLY A 533 -43.28 39.16 0.10
C GLY A 533 -44.20 39.97 0.98
N SER A 534 -44.51 39.51 2.18
CA SER A 534 -45.49 40.17 3.06
C SER A 534 -44.85 40.60 4.37
N ASP A 535 -44.17 41.74 4.34
CA ASP A 535 -43.22 42.14 5.37
C ASP A 535 -43.85 42.80 6.60
N ARG A 536 -43.15 42.73 7.73
CA ARG A 536 -43.42 43.49 8.94
C ARG A 536 -42.20 44.35 9.28
N ILE A 537 -42.38 45.68 9.22
CA ILE A 537 -41.29 46.64 9.39
C ILE A 537 -41.64 47.60 10.54
N GLU A 538 -40.79 47.63 11.57
CA GLU A 538 -40.94 48.48 12.76
C GLU A 538 -39.64 49.26 13.04
N GLY A 539 -39.63 50.58 12.81
CA GLY A 539 -38.44 51.43 13.03
C GLY A 539 -38.10 51.63 14.52
N GLU A 540 -39.14 51.82 15.34
CA GLU A 540 -39.13 51.99 16.81
C GLU A 540 -38.74 53.39 17.35
N SER A 541 -37.50 53.87 17.29
CA SER A 541 -37.14 55.18 17.91
C SER A 541 -36.06 55.93 17.14
N GLY A 542 -36.50 56.83 16.25
CA GLY A 542 -35.67 57.56 15.30
C GLY A 542 -36.44 58.57 14.44
N GLU A 543 -35.75 59.20 13.49
CA GLU A 543 -36.39 59.68 12.26
C GLU A 543 -36.15 58.65 11.13
N ASP A 544 -36.91 57.54 11.16
CA ASP A 544 -36.64 56.35 10.34
C ASP A 544 -37.17 56.45 8.89
N LEU A 545 -36.61 55.67 7.97
CA LEU A 545 -37.10 55.47 6.61
C LEU A 545 -37.51 54.01 6.39
N LEU A 546 -38.82 53.76 6.36
CA LEU A 546 -39.39 52.43 6.16
C LEU A 546 -39.92 52.31 4.73
N ILE A 547 -39.44 51.31 4.00
CA ILE A 547 -39.77 51.05 2.60
C ILE A 547 -40.38 49.65 2.49
N GLY A 548 -41.67 49.58 2.16
CA GLY A 548 -42.36 48.34 1.80
C GLY A 548 -42.14 47.95 0.33
N GLY A 549 -42.20 46.65 0.07
CA GLY A 549 -42.36 46.06 -1.26
C GLY A 549 -41.17 46.19 -2.22
N THR A 550 -41.39 45.67 -3.44
CA THR A 550 -40.36 45.46 -4.46
C THR A 550 -39.90 46.78 -5.11
N THR A 551 -39.15 47.59 -4.36
CA THR A 551 -38.57 48.81 -4.90
C THR A 551 -37.41 48.51 -5.85
N SER A 552 -36.99 49.51 -6.64
CA SER A 552 -35.86 49.34 -7.58
C SER A 552 -34.51 49.02 -6.91
N TYR A 553 -34.44 49.11 -5.57
CA TYR A 553 -33.28 48.76 -4.76
C TYR A 553 -33.03 47.25 -4.70
N ASP A 554 -34.08 46.43 -4.80
CA ASP A 554 -34.02 44.97 -4.92
C ASP A 554 -33.53 44.55 -6.33
N SER A 555 -34.17 45.08 -7.38
CA SER A 555 -33.93 44.65 -8.78
C SER A 555 -32.57 44.99 -9.43
N ASN A 556 -31.63 45.66 -8.74
CA ASN A 556 -30.30 45.96 -9.28
C ASN A 556 -29.24 45.96 -8.18
N GLN A 557 -28.34 44.97 -8.27
CA GLN A 557 -27.06 44.87 -7.57
C GLN A 557 -26.35 46.23 -7.40
N LEU A 558 -26.33 47.05 -8.46
CA LEU A 558 -25.73 48.39 -8.50
C LEU A 558 -26.28 49.41 -7.47
N ALA A 559 -27.52 49.26 -7.00
CA ALA A 559 -28.11 50.18 -6.02
C ALA A 559 -27.64 49.83 -4.60
N LEU A 560 -27.73 48.56 -4.23
CA LEU A 560 -27.17 48.03 -2.98
C LEU A 560 -25.65 48.18 -2.96
N GLU A 561 -24.94 47.88 -4.05
CA GLU A 561 -23.50 48.13 -4.21
C GLU A 561 -23.12 49.60 -4.01
N ALA A 562 -23.93 50.56 -4.48
CA ALA A 562 -23.66 51.99 -4.30
C ALA A 562 -23.88 52.44 -2.85
N ILE A 563 -24.91 51.89 -2.19
CA ILE A 563 -25.20 52.12 -0.78
C ILE A 563 -24.09 51.51 0.09
N LEU A 564 -23.73 50.25 -0.16
CA LEU A 564 -22.61 49.51 0.43
C LEU A 564 -21.27 50.23 0.22
N ALA A 565 -21.04 50.86 -0.93
CA ALA A 565 -19.83 51.62 -1.23
C ALA A 565 -19.74 52.96 -0.48
N ASP A 566 -20.85 53.71 -0.33
CA ASP A 566 -20.88 54.91 0.53
C ASP A 566 -20.75 54.50 2.02
N TRP A 567 -21.37 53.39 2.42
CA TRP A 567 -21.32 52.84 3.78
C TRP A 567 -19.91 52.39 4.21
N THR A 568 -19.28 51.54 3.40
CA THR A 568 -17.91 51.05 3.65
C THR A 568 -16.84 52.15 3.56
N ALA A 569 -17.18 53.31 2.98
CA ALA A 569 -16.37 54.53 3.04
C ALA A 569 -16.54 55.33 4.35
N GLY A 570 -17.44 54.92 5.25
CA GLY A 570 -17.70 55.54 6.55
C GLY A 570 -18.62 56.76 6.48
N ALA A 571 -19.63 56.74 5.60
CA ALA A 571 -20.64 57.79 5.49
C ALA A 571 -22.00 57.32 6.02
N ASP A 572 -22.43 57.95 7.12
CA ASP A 572 -23.81 57.90 7.63
C ASP A 572 -24.80 58.41 6.56
N LEU A 573 -25.80 57.57 6.25
CA LEU A 573 -26.84 57.84 5.27
C LEU A 573 -28.02 58.64 5.86
N ALA A 574 -28.33 58.42 7.13
CA ALA A 574 -29.47 59.01 7.83
C ALA A 574 -29.30 60.51 8.08
N GLY A 575 -28.06 60.98 8.28
CA GLY A 575 -27.73 62.40 8.38
C GLY A 575 -28.12 63.29 7.17
N ARG A 576 -28.62 62.71 6.07
CA ARG A 576 -29.12 63.45 4.88
C ARG A 576 -30.59 63.86 5.03
N SER A 577 -30.83 64.91 5.81
CA SER A 577 -32.10 65.70 5.95
C SER A 577 -32.65 66.36 4.66
N GLY A 578 -32.26 65.87 3.49
CA GLY A 578 -32.82 66.17 2.18
C GLY A 578 -33.18 64.88 1.47
N VAL A 579 -34.22 64.19 1.99
CA VAL A 579 -34.83 62.97 1.47
C VAL A 579 -34.71 62.88 -0.05
N PHE A 580 -34.18 61.75 -0.53
CA PHE A 580 -33.98 61.46 -1.95
C PHE A 580 -35.28 61.67 -2.74
N GLN A 581 -35.43 62.84 -3.40
CA GLN A 581 -36.51 63.08 -4.35
C GLN A 581 -36.27 62.27 -5.63
N LEU A 582 -36.55 60.97 -5.58
CA LEU A 582 -36.50 60.07 -6.72
C LEU A 582 -37.80 60.16 -7.53
N THR A 583 -37.82 61.11 -8.46
CA THR A 583 -38.81 61.10 -9.54
C THR A 583 -38.52 59.93 -10.48
N PHE A 584 -39.38 58.92 -10.54
CA PHE A 584 -39.25 57.83 -11.52
C PHE A 584 -40.24 57.89 -12.69
N ASN A 585 -39.71 57.60 -13.88
CA ASN A 585 -40.34 57.93 -15.17
C ASN A 585 -41.37 56.89 -15.63
N GLY A 586 -42.54 56.88 -14.99
CA GLY A 586 -43.83 56.47 -15.57
C GLY A 586 -43.92 55.13 -16.32
N GLN A 587 -44.53 54.14 -15.65
CA GLN A 587 -45.06 52.85 -16.16
C GLN A 587 -44.01 51.71 -16.24
N THR A 588 -44.30 50.42 -15.96
CA THR A 588 -45.59 49.74 -15.62
C THR A 588 -45.36 48.33 -15.02
N THR A 589 -46.39 47.80 -14.34
CA THR A 589 -46.65 46.36 -13.99
C THR A 589 -45.72 45.70 -12.97
N ALA A 590 -46.16 44.77 -12.10
CA ALA A 590 -47.45 44.05 -12.03
C ALA A 590 -47.97 43.91 -10.58
N ASP A 591 -49.20 43.40 -10.45
CA ASP A 591 -49.86 42.96 -9.20
C ASP A 591 -49.07 41.82 -8.56
N ASP A 592 -48.27 42.10 -7.52
CA ASP A 592 -47.97 41.10 -6.50
C ASP A 592 -49.08 41.12 -5.43
N SER A 593 -49.11 40.08 -4.60
CA SER A 593 -50.11 39.94 -3.54
C SER A 593 -49.58 40.34 -2.16
N ALA A 594 -48.50 41.13 -2.11
CA ALA A 594 -47.88 41.57 -0.88
C ALA A 594 -48.87 42.35 0.00
N GLN A 595 -48.84 42.10 1.30
CA GLN A 595 -49.46 42.96 2.30
C GLN A 595 -48.42 43.32 3.34
N ASP A 596 -47.65 44.36 3.04
CA ASP A 596 -46.67 44.89 3.98
C ASP A 596 -47.37 45.62 5.12
N VAL A 597 -46.77 45.48 6.30
CA VAL A 597 -47.21 46.09 7.56
C VAL A 597 -46.10 47.01 8.04
N LEU A 598 -46.10 48.24 7.51
CA LEU A 598 -45.24 49.32 8.02
C LEU A 598 -45.84 49.92 9.30
N ILE A 599 -45.02 50.00 10.34
CA ILE A 599 -45.38 50.55 11.65
C ILE A 599 -44.33 51.60 12.03
N GLY A 600 -44.76 52.87 12.05
CA GLY A 600 -43.99 53.96 12.64
C GLY A 600 -43.91 53.86 14.17
N GLY A 601 -42.74 54.19 14.70
CA GLY A 601 -42.34 54.13 16.09
C GLY A 601 -42.59 55.45 16.82
N ALA A 602 -41.59 55.92 17.57
CA ALA A 602 -41.56 57.21 18.25
C ALA A 602 -40.69 58.21 17.47
N ASP A 603 -41.10 59.48 17.50
CA ASP A 603 -40.60 60.61 16.70
C ASP A 603 -41.26 60.74 15.30
N ASN A 604 -40.57 60.91 14.16
CA ASN A 604 -41.23 61.15 12.86
C ASN A 604 -40.65 60.30 11.72
N ASP A 605 -41.32 59.19 11.40
CA ASP A 605 -40.82 58.27 10.37
C ASP A 605 -41.33 58.63 8.96
N TRP A 606 -40.53 58.36 7.93
CA TRP A 606 -40.95 58.34 6.54
C TRP A 606 -41.39 56.93 6.14
N LEU A 607 -42.69 56.78 5.84
CA LEU A 607 -43.27 55.52 5.40
C LEU A 607 -43.49 55.59 3.88
N LEU A 608 -42.74 54.80 3.12
CA LEU A 608 -42.86 54.66 1.67
C LEU A 608 -43.54 53.34 1.34
N ILE A 609 -44.70 53.40 0.67
CA ILE A 609 -45.47 52.24 0.23
C ILE A 609 -45.77 52.27 -1.27
N HIS A 610 -46.00 51.08 -1.83
CA HIS A 610 -46.72 50.94 -3.08
C HIS A 610 -48.24 51.12 -2.84
N ALA A 611 -48.98 51.39 -3.92
CA ALA A 611 -50.39 51.80 -3.82
C ALA A 611 -51.37 50.67 -3.38
N SER A 612 -50.86 49.45 -3.14
CA SER A 612 -51.60 48.25 -2.73
C SER A 612 -51.64 48.01 -1.21
N ASP A 613 -50.71 48.62 -0.46
CA ASP A 613 -50.23 48.03 0.80
C ASP A 613 -50.96 48.58 2.04
N TYR A 614 -50.73 47.99 3.22
CA TYR A 614 -51.50 48.30 4.44
C TYR A 614 -50.65 48.90 5.58
N VAL A 615 -50.63 50.22 5.66
CA VAL A 615 -49.90 50.94 6.72
C VAL A 615 -50.67 51.02 8.03
N HIS A 616 -49.98 50.78 9.14
CA HIS A 616 -50.49 51.03 10.49
C HIS A 616 -49.63 52.07 11.23
N ALA A 617 -49.67 53.32 10.75
CA ALA A 617 -49.09 54.48 11.43
C ALA A 617 -49.66 54.58 12.85
N SER A 618 -48.78 54.44 13.84
CA SER A 618 -49.19 54.25 15.25
C SER A 618 -49.24 55.56 16.02
N GLN A 619 -48.50 56.59 15.56
CA GLN A 619 -48.35 57.88 16.22
C GLN A 619 -48.79 59.06 15.34
N ALA A 620 -48.52 60.27 15.81
CA ALA A 620 -48.95 61.52 15.20
C ALA A 620 -47.74 62.41 14.87
N GLY A 621 -46.89 61.92 13.97
CA GLY A 621 -45.72 62.60 13.42
C GLY A 621 -45.35 62.06 12.02
N ASP A 622 -45.50 60.74 11.88
CA ASP A 622 -45.17 59.88 10.72
C ASP A 622 -45.68 60.47 9.39
N LEU A 623 -44.77 60.54 8.41
CA LEU A 623 -44.96 61.08 7.07
C LEU A 623 -45.11 59.94 6.05
N LEU A 624 -46.37 59.61 5.75
CA LEU A 624 -46.72 58.67 4.69
C LEU A 624 -46.58 59.31 3.30
N ASP A 625 -45.76 58.72 2.43
CA ASP A 625 -45.73 58.99 0.98
C ASP A 625 -46.03 57.70 0.20
N VAL A 626 -46.67 57.84 -0.97
CA VAL A 626 -47.15 56.72 -1.79
C VAL A 626 -46.53 56.81 -3.18
N LEU A 627 -45.77 55.77 -3.56
CA LEU A 627 -44.97 55.70 -4.78
C LEU A 627 -45.80 55.43 -6.06
#